data_AF-A0A967S9V4-F1
#
_entry.id   AF-A0A967S9V4-F1
#
_cell.length_a   1.000
_cell.length_b   1.000
_cell.length_c   1.000
_cell.angle_alpha   90.00
_cell.angle_beta   90.00
_cell.angle_gamma   90.00
#
_symmetry.space_group_name_H-M   'P 1'
#
loop_
_entity.id
_entity.type
_entity.pdbx_description
1 polymer ?
#
loop_
_entity_poly.entity_id
_entity_poly.type
_entity_poly.pdbx_seq_one_letter_code
_entity_poly.pdbx_strand_id
1 'polypeptide(L)'
;EMLITELARDSVVNVVSRTSVQRYRTGEESLAAIAEELGVDRVVEGTVLEAGDRLRATAQLLSTPPERHIWADSFELDVGDRLAAQAELACAMARGVARALQSTAEATGPVSASARDAYFRGRCQFIRMTPQG
;
A
#
# COMPACT_ATOMS: atom_id res chain seq x y z
N GLU A 1 -2.96 -7.97 4.59
CA GLU A 1 -3.00 -8.95 3.48
C GLU A 1 -3.16 -8.30 2.12
N MET A 2 -4.35 -7.81 1.77
CA MET A 2 -4.61 -7.36 0.39
C MET A 2 -3.65 -6.26 -0.10
N LEU A 3 -3.27 -5.31 0.75
CA LEU A 3 -2.30 -4.27 0.38
C LEU A 3 -0.93 -4.84 -0.05
N ILE A 4 -0.38 -5.79 0.70
CA ILE A 4 0.89 -6.45 0.37
C ILE A 4 0.76 -7.19 -0.96
N THR A 5 -0.35 -7.91 -1.16
CA THR A 5 -0.66 -8.61 -2.41
C THR A 5 -0.77 -7.65 -3.59
N GLU A 6 -1.41 -6.49 -3.41
CA GLU A 6 -1.58 -5.50 -4.46
C GLU A 6 -0.25 -4.84 -4.85
N LEU A 7 0.59 -4.51 -3.86
CA LEU A 7 1.92 -3.95 -4.10
C LEU A 7 2.88 -4.98 -4.71
N ALA A 8 2.86 -6.23 -4.26
CA ALA A 8 3.75 -7.29 -4.77
C ALA A 8 3.48 -7.67 -6.23
N ARG A 9 2.34 -7.26 -6.78
CA ARG A 9 2.01 -7.45 -8.20
C ARG A 9 2.54 -6.33 -9.09
N ASP A 10 3.02 -5.23 -8.51
CA ASP A 10 3.80 -4.23 -9.24
C ASP A 10 5.24 -4.71 -9.35
N SER A 11 5.68 -5.00 -10.57
CA SER A 11 7.00 -5.54 -10.87
C SER A 11 8.15 -4.59 -10.59
N VAL A 12 7.87 -3.33 -10.24
CA VAL A 12 8.91 -2.32 -10.00
C VAL A 12 9.29 -2.22 -8.52
N VAL A 13 8.51 -2.82 -7.62
CA VAL A 13 8.79 -2.80 -6.18
C VAL A 13 8.97 -4.22 -5.65
N ASN A 14 10.05 -4.44 -4.90
CA ASN A 14 10.21 -5.66 -4.14
C ASN A 14 9.52 -5.49 -2.79
N VAL A 15 8.60 -6.39 -2.46
CA VAL A 15 7.79 -6.31 -1.24
C VAL A 15 8.16 -7.46 -0.31
N VAL A 16 8.55 -7.13 0.93
CA VAL A 16 8.82 -8.13 1.98
C VAL A 16 7.51 -8.82 2.38
N SER A 17 7.57 -10.13 2.60
CA SER A 17 6.38 -10.93 2.91
C SER A 17 5.74 -10.52 4.25
N ARG A 18 4.42 -10.72 4.35
CA ARG A 18 3.65 -10.52 5.58
C ARG A 18 4.23 -11.31 6.77
N THR A 19 4.62 -12.56 6.54
CA THR A 19 5.18 -13.43 7.59
C THR A 19 6.48 -12.87 8.16
N SER A 20 7.33 -12.30 7.31
CA SER A 20 8.60 -11.69 7.72
C SER A 20 8.39 -10.44 8.58
N VAL A 21 7.32 -9.67 8.35
CA VAL A 21 7.03 -8.44 9.11
C VAL A 21 6.14 -8.66 10.33
N GLN A 22 5.50 -9.83 10.44
CA GLN A 22 4.52 -10.13 11.51
C GLN A 22 5.12 -10.02 12.92
N ARG A 23 6.42 -10.27 13.09
CA ARG A 23 7.14 -10.15 14.37
C ARG A 23 7.21 -8.72 14.90
N TYR A 24 7.21 -7.71 14.03
CA TYR A 24 7.36 -6.30 14.43
C TYR A 24 6.03 -5.62 14.77
N ARG A 25 4.90 -6.34 14.69
CA ARG A 25 3.56 -5.76 14.89
C ARG A 25 3.35 -5.16 16.28
N THR A 26 4.04 -5.67 17.29
CA THR A 26 3.91 -5.26 18.70
C THR A 26 5.28 -4.96 19.33
N GLY A 27 6.31 -4.87 18.50
CA GLY A 27 7.68 -4.63 18.95
C GLY A 27 7.90 -3.17 19.31
N GLU A 28 8.98 -2.91 20.06
CA GLU A 28 9.44 -1.56 20.40
C GLU A 28 10.64 -1.14 19.52
N GLU A 29 11.03 -1.99 18.56
CA GLU A 29 12.12 -1.69 17.63
C GLU A 29 11.83 -0.43 16.82
N SER A 30 12.86 0.41 16.64
CA SER A 30 12.74 1.60 15.81
C SER A 30 12.58 1.22 14.34
N LEU A 31 11.90 2.07 13.57
CA LEU A 31 11.70 1.87 12.14
C LEU A 31 13.03 1.70 11.38
N ALA A 32 14.08 2.41 11.81
CA ALA A 32 15.42 2.29 11.25
C ALA A 32 16.02 0.88 11.45
N ALA A 33 15.86 0.29 12.65
CA ALA A 33 16.34 -1.06 12.94
C ALA A 33 15.55 -2.12 12.16
N ILE A 34 14.23 -1.95 12.07
CA ILE A 34 13.36 -2.83 11.27
C ILE A 34 13.77 -2.78 9.80
N ALA A 35 14.01 -1.57 9.26
CA ALA A 35 14.41 -1.37 7.88
C ALA A 35 15.77 -2.00 7.56
N GLU A 36 16.74 -1.85 8.45
CA GLU A 36 18.05 -2.48 8.34
C GLU A 36 17.95 -4.01 8.36
N GLU A 37 17.21 -4.58 9.31
CA GLU A 37 17.07 -6.04 9.44
C GLU A 37 16.36 -6.65 8.23
N LEU A 38 15.33 -5.97 7.71
CA LEU A 38 14.57 -6.44 6.54
C LEU A 38 15.22 -6.08 5.20
N GLY A 39 16.29 -5.27 5.20
CA GLY A 39 16.96 -4.81 3.99
C GLY A 39 16.06 -3.95 3.09
N VAL A 40 15.19 -3.13 3.68
CA VAL A 40 14.26 -2.25 2.95
C VAL A 40 14.65 -0.78 3.05
N ASP A 41 14.45 -0.04 1.98
CA ASP A 41 14.71 1.40 1.92
C ASP A 41 13.44 2.24 2.14
N ARG A 42 12.27 1.59 2.10
CA ARG A 42 10.95 2.20 2.27
C ARG A 42 10.04 1.33 3.14
N VAL A 43 9.18 1.95 3.94
CA VAL A 43 8.17 1.26 4.74
C VAL A 43 6.79 1.85 4.46
N VAL A 44 5.80 0.96 4.30
CA VAL A 44 4.38 1.34 4.27
C VAL A 44 3.75 0.96 5.59
N GLU A 45 3.21 1.95 6.29
CA GLU A 45 2.42 1.75 7.49
C GLU A 45 0.98 2.11 7.21
N GLY A 46 0.05 1.43 7.87
CA GLY A 46 -1.36 1.75 7.72
C GLY A 46 -2.20 1.18 8.84
N THR A 47 -3.33 1.83 9.07
CA THR A 47 -4.34 1.39 10.03
C THR A 47 -5.66 1.24 9.31
N VAL A 48 -6.47 0.28 9.72
CA VAL A 48 -7.84 0.10 9.25
C VAL A 48 -8.73 0.06 10.48
N LEU A 49 -9.73 0.93 10.52
CA LEU A 49 -10.73 1.06 11.55
C LEU A 49 -12.09 0.74 10.93
N GLU A 50 -12.84 -0.13 11.59
CA GLU A 50 -14.19 -0.51 11.20
C GLU A 50 -15.15 0.05 12.25
N ALA A 51 -16.17 0.79 11.81
CA ALA A 51 -17.18 1.39 12.67
C ALA A 51 -18.56 1.25 12.02
N GLY A 52 -19.33 0.25 12.44
CA GLY A 52 -20.64 -0.03 11.87
C GLY A 52 -20.54 -0.41 10.39
N ASP A 53 -21.16 0.41 9.54
CA ASP A 53 -21.16 0.28 8.08
C ASP A 53 -20.07 1.14 7.42
N ARG A 54 -19.02 1.53 8.13
CA ARG A 54 -17.91 2.31 7.58
C ARG A 54 -16.55 1.68 7.83
N LEU A 55 -15.72 1.67 6.80
CA LEU A 55 -14.29 1.40 6.89
C LEU A 55 -13.52 2.69 6.68
N ARG A 56 -12.64 3.01 7.64
CA ARG A 56 -11.68 4.09 7.53
C ARG A 56 -10.28 3.53 7.55
N ALA A 57 -9.43 3.94 6.63
CA ALA A 57 -8.02 3.60 6.65
C ALA A 57 -7.13 4.83 6.55
N THR A 58 -5.96 4.72 7.15
CA THR A 58 -4.83 5.60 6.89
C THR A 58 -3.69 4.77 6.33
N ALA A 59 -2.94 5.34 5.39
CA ALA A 59 -1.71 4.75 4.90
C ALA A 59 -0.64 5.82 4.75
N GLN A 60 0.59 5.47 5.08
CA GLN A 60 1.76 6.32 4.94
C GLN A 60 2.93 5.55 4.35
N LEU A 61 3.70 6.22 3.50
CA LEU A 61 4.94 5.73 2.92
C LEU A 61 6.11 6.54 3.47
N LEU A 62 7.10 5.84 4.02
CA LEU A 62 8.26 6.40 4.69
C LEU A 62 9.56 5.98 3.97
N SER A 63 10.58 6.83 3.94
CA SER A 63 11.96 6.44 3.58
C SER A 63 12.78 6.09 4.81
N THR A 64 13.72 5.15 4.68
CA THR A 64 14.65 4.76 5.76
C THR A 64 16.01 4.31 5.18
N PRO A 65 17.18 4.75 5.70
CA PRO A 65 17.49 5.95 6.49
C PRO A 65 17.90 7.17 5.60
N PRO A 66 17.58 8.41 6.00
CA PRO A 66 16.86 8.80 7.22
C PRO A 66 15.35 8.63 7.10
N GLU A 67 14.68 8.52 8.25
CA GLU A 67 13.23 8.47 8.35
C GLU A 67 12.59 9.76 7.81
N ARG A 68 11.78 9.66 6.75
CA ARG A 68 11.00 10.79 6.20
C ARG A 68 9.67 10.33 5.66
N HIS A 69 8.63 11.11 5.90
CA HIS A 69 7.33 10.93 5.25
C HIS A 69 7.43 11.32 3.77
N ILE A 70 7.12 10.38 2.88
CA ILE A 70 7.05 10.59 1.44
C ILE A 70 5.61 10.92 1.04
N TRP A 71 4.66 10.19 1.61
CA TRP A 71 3.24 10.31 1.30
C TRP A 71 2.40 9.80 2.45
N ALA A 72 1.23 10.39 2.64
CA ALA A 72 0.21 9.91 3.56
C ALA A 72 -1.17 10.27 3.01
N ASP A 73 -2.16 9.40 3.25
CA ASP A 73 -3.55 9.63 2.83
C ASP A 73 -4.53 8.88 3.73
N SER A 74 -5.79 9.27 3.67
CA SER A 74 -6.89 8.65 4.40
C SER A 74 -8.03 8.28 3.47
N PHE A 75 -8.60 7.11 3.68
CA PHE A 75 -9.64 6.54 2.83
C PHE A 75 -10.84 6.20 3.71
N GLU A 76 -12.05 6.45 3.19
CA GLU A 76 -13.30 6.11 3.85
C GLU A 76 -14.25 5.49 2.82
N LEU A 77 -14.85 4.35 3.18
CA LEU A 77 -15.77 3.59 2.33
C LEU A 77 -16.96 3.11 3.16
N ASP A 78 -18.15 3.22 2.59
CA ASP A 78 -19.34 2.55 3.13
C ASP A 78 -19.25 1.04 2.87
N VAL A 79 -19.61 0.25 3.87
CA VAL A 79 -19.52 -1.20 3.89
C VAL A 79 -20.83 -1.77 3.37
N GLY A 80 -20.93 -1.92 2.04
CA GLY A 80 -21.97 -2.75 1.42
C GLY A 80 -21.62 -4.23 1.51
N ASP A 81 -20.56 -4.62 0.79
CA ASP A 81 -19.90 -5.92 0.91
C ASP A 81 -18.53 -5.68 1.57
N ARG A 82 -18.32 -6.29 2.73
CA ARG A 82 -17.11 -6.08 3.54
C ARG A 82 -15.84 -6.55 2.83
N LEU A 83 -15.91 -7.65 2.10
CA LEU A 83 -14.77 -8.19 1.40
C LEU A 83 -14.45 -7.35 0.15
N ALA A 84 -15.48 -6.89 -0.56
CA ALA A 84 -15.32 -5.95 -1.67
C ALA A 84 -14.76 -4.60 -1.19
N ALA A 85 -15.27 -4.06 -0.07
CA ALA A 85 -14.82 -2.81 0.51
C ALA A 85 -13.35 -2.88 0.97
N GLN A 86 -12.93 -3.99 1.60
CA GLN A 86 -11.52 -4.21 1.95
C GLN A 86 -10.61 -4.27 0.73
N ALA A 87 -11.06 -4.91 -0.36
CA ALA A 87 -10.30 -4.99 -1.60
C ALA A 87 -10.16 -3.64 -2.29
N GLU A 88 -11.24 -2.86 -2.31
CA GLU A 88 -11.24 -1.51 -2.83
C GLU A 88 -10.30 -0.60 -2.03
N LEU A 89 -10.36 -0.67 -0.70
CA LEU A 89 -9.49 0.09 0.20
C LEU A 89 -8.01 -0.26 -0.06
N ALA A 90 -7.69 -1.55 -0.14
CA ALA A 90 -6.33 -2.02 -0.43
C ALA A 90 -5.84 -1.53 -1.79
N CYS A 91 -6.69 -1.55 -2.82
CA CYS A 91 -6.33 -1.07 -4.14
C CYS A 91 -6.10 0.45 -4.16
N ALA A 92 -6.94 1.22 -3.46
CA ALA A 92 -6.80 2.66 -3.33
C ALA A 92 -5.47 3.03 -2.63
N MET A 93 -5.14 2.35 -1.53
CA MET A 93 -3.88 2.51 -0.81
C MET A 93 -2.67 2.14 -1.70
N ALA A 94 -2.69 0.98 -2.36
CA ALA A 94 -1.60 0.51 -3.22
C ALA A 94 -1.33 1.49 -4.38
N ARG A 95 -2.39 2.03 -4.98
CA ARG A 95 -2.28 3.04 -6.04
C ARG A 95 -1.67 4.35 -5.51
N GLY A 96 -2.04 4.77 -4.30
CA GLY A 96 -1.44 5.94 -3.64
C GLY A 96 0.07 5.77 -3.44
N VAL A 97 0.48 4.65 -2.86
CA VAL A 97 1.88 4.28 -2.67
C VAL A 97 2.64 4.23 -4.00
N ALA A 98 2.09 3.57 -5.02
CA ALA A 98 2.75 3.45 -6.32
C ALA A 98 2.96 4.80 -7.03
N ARG A 99 2.03 5.75 -6.87
CA ARG A 99 2.21 7.13 -7.37
C ARG A 99 3.27 7.89 -6.58
N ALA A 100 3.29 7.73 -5.26
CA ALA A 100 4.31 8.36 -4.43
C ALA A 100 5.71 7.87 -4.81
N LEU A 101 5.89 6.56 -5.00
CA LEU A 101 7.17 5.97 -5.44
C LEU A 101 7.59 6.45 -6.83
N GLN A 102 6.64 6.66 -7.76
CA GLN A 102 6.92 7.27 -9.07
C GLN A 102 7.45 8.69 -8.97
N SER A 103 6.92 9.49 -8.04
CA SER A 103 7.37 10.88 -7.88
C SER A 103 8.77 10.99 -7.29
N THR A 104 9.23 9.96 -6.56
CA THR A 104 10.56 9.91 -5.94
C THR A 104 11.62 9.25 -6.81
N ALA A 105 11.23 8.32 -7.69
CA ALA A 105 12.14 7.74 -8.67
C ALA A 105 12.32 8.74 -9.81
N GLU A 106 13.55 8.94 -10.28
CA GLU A 106 13.77 9.49 -11.62
C GLU A 106 13.10 8.53 -12.61
N ALA A 107 11.84 8.77 -12.92
CA ALA A 107 11.08 7.91 -13.80
C ALA A 107 11.87 7.78 -15.10
N THR A 108 12.10 6.55 -15.55
CA THR A 108 12.73 6.20 -16.83
C THR A 108 11.89 6.62 -18.06
N GLY A 109 11.14 7.72 -17.94
CA GLY A 109 10.30 8.34 -18.97
C GLY A 109 8.82 8.44 -18.56
N PRO A 110 8.03 9.37 -19.16
CA PRO A 110 6.60 9.54 -18.89
C PRO A 110 5.73 8.30 -19.17
N VAL A 111 6.21 7.42 -20.06
CA VAL A 111 5.49 6.20 -20.48
C VAL A 111 5.45 5.17 -19.34
N SER A 112 6.51 5.04 -18.54
CA SER A 112 6.54 4.06 -17.45
C SER A 112 5.66 4.50 -16.27
N ALA A 113 5.62 5.81 -15.98
CA ALA A 113 4.74 6.38 -14.96
C ALA A 113 3.24 6.27 -15.36
N SER A 114 2.90 6.67 -16.58
CA SER A 114 1.51 6.57 -17.07
C SER A 114 1.03 5.11 -17.21
N ALA A 115 1.90 4.18 -17.60
CA ALA A 115 1.60 2.76 -17.64
C ALA A 115 1.35 2.17 -16.23
N ARG A 116 2.15 2.56 -15.23
CA ARG A 116 1.96 2.10 -13.84
C ARG A 116 0.64 2.64 -13.25
N ASP A 117 0.32 3.92 -13.41
CA ASP A 117 -0.98 4.43 -12.95
C ASP A 117 -2.15 3.79 -13.72
N ALA A 118 -2.02 3.56 -15.03
CA ALA A 118 -3.03 2.84 -15.81
C ALA A 118 -3.24 1.40 -15.32
N TYR A 119 -2.17 0.68 -14.99
CA TYR A 119 -2.22 -0.66 -14.41
C TYR A 119 -3.03 -0.66 -13.11
N PHE A 120 -2.68 0.19 -12.14
CA PHE A 120 -3.42 0.24 -10.87
C PHE A 120 -4.88 0.69 -11.05
N ARG A 121 -5.16 1.64 -11.95
CA ARG A 121 -6.55 2.02 -12.28
C ARG A 121 -7.35 0.85 -12.84
N GLY A 122 -6.80 0.15 -13.84
CA GLY A 122 -7.44 -1.01 -14.45
C GLY A 122 -7.74 -2.10 -13.41
N ARG A 123 -6.79 -2.33 -12.49
CA ARG A 123 -6.97 -3.30 -11.41
C ARG A 123 -8.02 -2.92 -10.38
N CYS A 124 -8.06 -1.66 -9.94
CA CYS A 124 -9.12 -1.24 -9.02
C CYS A 124 -10.51 -1.34 -9.67
N GLN A 125 -10.61 -1.06 -10.98
CA GLN A 125 -11.85 -1.27 -11.71
C GLN A 125 -12.22 -2.76 -11.82
N PHE A 126 -11.24 -3.62 -12.11
CA PHE A 126 -11.47 -5.07 -12.14
C PHE A 126 -11.98 -5.58 -10.79
N ILE A 127 -11.36 -5.19 -9.67
CA ILE A 127 -11.78 -5.56 -8.31
C ILE A 127 -13.22 -5.13 -8.02
N ARG A 128 -13.63 -3.94 -8.47
CA ARG A 128 -15.01 -3.44 -8.35
C ARG A 128 -16.02 -4.22 -9.21
N MET A 129 -15.57 -4.78 -10.33
CA MET A 129 -16.43 -5.50 -11.29
C MET A 129 -16.56 -7.00 -10.98
N THR A 130 -15.65 -7.58 -10.22
CA THR A 130 -15.72 -8.99 -9.80
C THR A 130 -16.38 -9.11 -8.43
N PRO A 131 -17.59 -9.70 -8.32
CA PRO A 131 -18.14 -10.09 -7.04
C PRO A 131 -17.16 -11.09 -6.40
N GLN A 132 -16.75 -10.85 -5.16
CA GLN A 132 -16.02 -11.86 -4.41
C GLN A 132 -17.06 -12.84 -3.86
N GLY A 133 -17.43 -13.81 -4.71
CA GLY A 133 -18.31 -14.93 -4.39
C GLY A 133 -17.55 -16.07 -3.72
#